data_AF-A0A024QHU8-F1
#
_entry.id   AF-A0A024QHU8-F1
#
_cell.length_a   1.000
_cell.length_b   1.000
_cell.length_c   1.000
_cell.angle_alpha   90.00
_cell.angle_beta   90.00
_cell.angle_gamma   90.00
#
_symmetry.space_group_name_H-M   'P 1'
#
loop_
_entity.id
_entity.type
_entity.pdbx_description
1 polymer ?
#
loop_
_entity_poly.entity_id
_entity_poly.type
_entity_poly.pdbx_seq_one_letter_code
_entity_poly.pdbx_strand_id
1 'polypeptide(L)'
;MRMPISKPGNARFRGPTSSSDYNQSEDDKYLDLVELYKSTYQNNQFLEESYITILSENVAMQNYIELLEDKVSEINERLKILDNSNNYYNGNFFKTGFINEMTTTYPSEDQDSNVSDARGEIDINNRFACIPVTSHIPKTHVFDKDNKVVVPDSLNVTVTRNSDEGQVEDNDIYNAFNGNNHSYWRRMVTYDALYAPDKEVAYIEVEIPTNLVNNLNINTIQIHPHPERGIEISNVEVHYNDSWEQIEGFKQNEIATSPKLSPKTKWYFPKKLVQKIRITLTQNTPLQIGDKKVFVLGAQEIGVSLTSFESKGGFVLTPIDMSEVGMYSIQDVEHFIINDKALTYRSDLKQLEGNVLEFEVLKEQNNVLIPLSEEEWSNNINKKLWIKTNLFIDPNNGVAPCLHAVRLHYTKV
;
A
#
# COMPACT_ATOMS: atom_id res chain seq x y z
N MET A 1 -4.80 -20.51 -25.49
CA MET A 1 -5.17 -20.99 -26.84
C MET A 1 -5.29 -22.50 -26.79
N ARG A 2 -6.43 -23.09 -27.17
CA ARG A 2 -6.49 -24.54 -27.42
C ARG A 2 -5.76 -24.84 -28.73
N MET A 3 -5.17 -26.03 -28.86
CA MET A 3 -4.56 -26.42 -30.13
C MET A 3 -5.66 -26.58 -31.19
N PRO A 4 -5.41 -26.16 -32.45
CA PRO A 4 -6.36 -26.33 -33.53
C PRO A 4 -6.73 -27.82 -33.66
N ILE A 5 -8.02 -28.08 -33.81
CA ILE A 5 -8.54 -29.45 -33.95
C ILE A 5 -8.62 -29.89 -35.41
N SER A 6 -8.57 -28.93 -36.35
CA SER A 6 -8.52 -29.24 -37.77
C SER A 6 -7.27 -30.04 -38.12
N LYS A 7 -7.50 -31.17 -38.78
CA LYS A 7 -6.42 -32.00 -39.34
C LYS A 7 -6.32 -31.72 -40.83
N PRO A 8 -5.11 -31.80 -41.43
CA PRO A 8 -5.00 -31.84 -42.87
C PRO A 8 -5.83 -33.03 -43.36
N GLY A 9 -6.85 -32.76 -44.19
CA GLY A 9 -7.76 -33.78 -44.67
C GLY A 9 -6.98 -34.89 -45.37
N ASN A 10 -7.18 -36.14 -44.96
CA ASN A 10 -6.58 -37.33 -45.58
C ASN A 10 -7.16 -37.63 -47.00
N ALA A 11 -7.74 -36.63 -47.65
CA ALA A 11 -8.26 -36.73 -48.99
C ALA A 11 -7.09 -36.90 -49.97
N ARG A 12 -6.96 -38.10 -50.55
CA ARG A 12 -6.06 -38.32 -51.68
C ARG A 12 -6.42 -37.36 -52.80
N PHE A 13 -5.43 -36.73 -53.43
CA PHE A 13 -5.67 -35.88 -54.60
C PHE A 13 -6.43 -36.69 -55.68
N ARG A 14 -7.67 -36.27 -55.98
CA ARG A 14 -8.64 -36.97 -56.86
C ARG A 14 -9.15 -38.35 -56.37
N GLY A 15 -9.05 -38.65 -55.08
CA GLY A 15 -9.62 -39.85 -54.47
C GLY A 15 -11.04 -39.63 -53.91
N PRO A 16 -11.85 -40.69 -53.78
CA PRO A 16 -13.17 -40.58 -53.15
C PRO A 16 -13.00 -40.20 -51.67
N THR A 17 -13.67 -39.12 -51.27
CA THR A 17 -13.79 -38.67 -49.88
C THR A 17 -15.24 -38.86 -49.45
N SER A 18 -15.47 -39.37 -48.25
CA SER A 18 -16.84 -39.50 -47.76
C SER A 18 -17.42 -38.10 -47.50
N SER A 19 -18.70 -37.90 -47.78
CA SER A 19 -19.38 -36.63 -47.47
C SER A 19 -19.35 -36.32 -45.98
N SER A 20 -19.34 -37.35 -45.12
CA SER A 20 -19.21 -37.22 -43.68
C SER A 20 -17.85 -36.63 -43.28
N ASP A 21 -16.75 -37.14 -43.84
CA ASP A 21 -15.39 -36.66 -43.52
C ASP A 21 -15.17 -35.24 -44.04
N TYR A 22 -15.75 -34.90 -45.20
CA TYR A 22 -15.72 -33.55 -45.74
C TYR A 22 -16.47 -32.57 -44.84
N ASN A 23 -17.71 -32.90 -44.46
CA ASN A 23 -18.52 -32.05 -43.60
C ASN A 23 -17.87 -31.84 -42.24
N GLN A 24 -17.34 -32.91 -41.62
CA GLN A 24 -16.64 -32.81 -40.35
C GLN A 24 -15.37 -31.95 -40.46
N SER A 25 -14.61 -32.07 -41.55
CA SER A 25 -13.45 -31.21 -41.78
C SER A 25 -13.83 -29.73 -41.99
N GLU A 26 -14.96 -29.44 -42.63
CA GLU A 26 -15.45 -28.07 -42.79
C GLU A 26 -15.96 -27.50 -41.46
N ASP A 27 -16.67 -28.30 -40.67
CA ASP A 27 -17.13 -27.92 -39.32
C ASP A 27 -15.94 -27.65 -38.38
N ASP A 28 -14.91 -28.50 -38.39
CA ASP A 28 -13.69 -28.31 -37.60
C ASP A 28 -12.93 -27.04 -38.01
N LYS A 29 -12.80 -26.76 -39.31
CA LYS A 29 -12.19 -25.51 -39.81
C LYS A 29 -13.01 -24.28 -39.39
N TYR A 30 -14.33 -24.38 -39.46
CA TYR A 30 -15.21 -23.28 -39.05
C TYR A 30 -15.07 -23.00 -37.56
N LEU A 31 -15.04 -24.04 -36.72
CA LEU A 31 -14.80 -23.92 -35.29
C LEU A 31 -13.43 -23.29 -34.99
N ASP A 32 -12.37 -23.76 -35.64
CA ASP A 32 -11.02 -23.19 -35.49
C ASP A 32 -10.98 -21.71 -35.91
N LEU A 33 -11.66 -21.32 -37.00
CA LEU A 33 -11.77 -19.92 -37.43
C LEU A 33 -12.52 -19.06 -36.42
N VAL A 34 -13.61 -19.57 -35.84
CA VAL A 34 -14.37 -18.87 -34.80
C VAL A 34 -13.54 -18.72 -33.53
N GLU A 35 -12.80 -19.75 -33.12
CA GLU A 35 -11.88 -19.67 -31.97
C GLU A 35 -10.74 -18.68 -32.22
N LEU A 36 -10.15 -18.69 -33.42
CA LEU A 36 -9.13 -17.72 -33.81
C LEU A 36 -9.65 -16.28 -33.79
N TYR A 37 -10.85 -16.06 -34.31
CA TYR A 37 -11.49 -14.75 -34.29
C TYR A 37 -11.73 -14.26 -32.86
N LYS A 38 -12.30 -15.12 -32.01
CA LYS A 38 -12.51 -14.82 -30.58
C LYS A 38 -11.20 -14.51 -29.87
N SER A 39 -10.16 -15.33 -30.09
CA SER A 39 -8.85 -15.12 -29.49
C SER A 39 -8.18 -13.83 -29.98
N THR A 40 -8.31 -13.50 -31.27
CA THR A 40 -7.75 -12.27 -31.83
C THR A 40 -8.45 -11.05 -31.25
N TYR A 41 -9.78 -11.10 -31.14
CA TYR A 41 -10.57 -10.04 -30.54
C TYR A 41 -10.20 -9.82 -29.05
N GLN A 42 -10.10 -10.90 -28.27
CA GLN A 42 -9.66 -10.84 -26.87
C GLN A 42 -8.25 -10.27 -26.73
N ASN A 43 -7.32 -10.68 -27.60
CA ASN A 43 -5.95 -10.16 -27.60
C ASN A 43 -5.91 -8.65 -27.92
N ASN A 44 -6.71 -8.19 -28.89
CA ASN A 44 -6.78 -6.77 -29.22
C ASN A 44 -7.34 -5.94 -28.07
N GLN A 45 -8.40 -6.42 -27.40
CA GLN A 45 -8.91 -5.75 -26.19
C GLN A 45 -7.86 -5.70 -25.09
N PHE A 46 -7.19 -6.83 -24.81
CA PHE A 46 -6.14 -6.89 -23.81
C PHE A 46 -4.97 -5.94 -24.12
N LEU A 47 -4.58 -5.82 -25.39
CA LEU A 47 -3.52 -4.91 -25.82
C LEU A 47 -3.91 -3.44 -25.64
N GLU A 48 -5.13 -3.07 -25.99
CA GLU A 48 -5.64 -1.70 -25.84
C GLU A 48 -5.72 -1.31 -24.36
N GLU A 49 -6.27 -2.20 -23.52
CA GLU A 49 -6.31 -2.01 -22.07
C GLU A 49 -4.90 -1.89 -21.47
N SER A 50 -3.98 -2.78 -21.87
CA SER A 50 -2.59 -2.77 -21.37
C SER A 50 -1.86 -1.49 -21.77
N TYR A 51 -2.06 -1.02 -23.00
CA TYR A 51 -1.46 0.23 -23.49
C TYR A 51 -1.90 1.44 -22.65
N ILE A 52 -3.21 1.56 -22.40
CA ILE A 52 -3.76 2.65 -21.57
C ILE A 52 -3.23 2.57 -20.14
N THR A 53 -3.19 1.36 -19.56
CA THR A 53 -2.64 1.15 -18.22
C THR A 53 -1.18 1.59 -18.14
N ILE A 54 -0.33 1.11 -19.04
CA ILE A 54 1.10 1.49 -19.10
C ILE A 54 1.25 3.01 -19.26
N LEU A 55 0.43 3.64 -20.12
CA LEU A 55 0.47 5.09 -20.32
C LEU A 55 0.10 5.83 -19.03
N SER A 56 -0.96 5.39 -18.34
CA SER A 56 -1.41 5.99 -17.09
C SER A 56 -0.39 5.85 -15.96
N GLU A 57 0.27 4.70 -15.85
CA GLU A 57 1.34 4.45 -14.88
C GLU A 57 2.58 5.29 -15.18
N ASN A 58 2.99 5.39 -16.45
CA ASN A 58 4.12 6.24 -16.85
C ASN A 58 3.87 7.71 -16.52
N VAL A 59 2.68 8.23 -16.78
CA VAL A 59 2.35 9.63 -16.45
C VAL A 59 2.28 9.83 -14.94
N ALA A 60 1.70 8.89 -14.19
CA ALA A 60 1.72 8.92 -12.73
C ALA A 60 3.15 8.95 -12.17
N MET A 61 4.06 8.15 -12.73
CA MET A 61 5.47 8.14 -12.37
C MET A 61 6.17 9.46 -12.71
N GLN A 62 5.92 10.03 -13.89
CA GLN A 62 6.49 11.32 -14.30
C GLN A 62 6.05 12.45 -13.36
N ASN A 63 4.76 12.54 -13.04
CA ASN A 63 4.23 13.52 -12.09
C ASN A 63 4.84 13.34 -10.69
N TYR A 64 5.10 12.09 -10.29
CA TYR A 64 5.76 11.82 -9.01
C TYR A 64 7.24 12.21 -9.01
N ILE A 65 7.96 12.00 -10.12
CA ILE A 65 9.35 12.47 -10.29
C ILE A 65 9.40 13.99 -10.20
N GLU A 66 8.53 14.71 -10.91
CA GLU A 66 8.46 16.18 -10.86
C GLU A 66 8.22 16.68 -9.42
N LEU A 67 7.28 16.06 -8.70
CA LEU A 67 7.06 16.37 -7.29
C LEU A 67 8.31 16.14 -6.42
N LEU A 68 9.05 15.06 -6.67
CA LEU A 68 10.27 14.77 -5.92
C LEU A 68 11.40 15.76 -6.25
N GLU A 69 11.54 16.15 -7.52
CA GLU A 69 12.49 17.15 -7.97
C GLU A 69 12.21 18.52 -7.32
N ASP A 70 10.95 18.92 -7.27
CA ASP A 70 10.50 20.13 -6.57
C ASP A 70 10.85 20.10 -5.08
N LYS A 71 10.59 18.97 -4.41
CA LYS A 71 10.94 18.78 -2.99
C LYS A 71 12.45 18.83 -2.76
N VAL A 72 13.24 18.24 -3.65
CA VAL A 72 14.71 18.29 -3.57
C VAL A 72 15.20 19.72 -3.78
N SER A 73 14.62 20.45 -4.74
CA SER A 73 14.93 21.87 -4.95
C SER A 73 14.63 22.69 -3.70
N GLU A 74 13.45 22.51 -3.09
CA GLU A 74 13.05 23.18 -1.86
C GLU A 74 14.02 22.88 -0.70
N ILE A 75 14.41 21.61 -0.52
CA ILE A 75 15.39 21.22 0.51
C ILE A 75 16.74 21.89 0.22
N ASN A 76 17.20 21.90 -1.02
CA ASN A 76 18.46 22.53 -1.40
C ASN A 76 18.45 24.05 -1.18
N GLU A 77 17.32 24.72 -1.43
CA GLU A 77 17.16 26.14 -1.12
C GLU A 77 17.22 26.39 0.40
N ARG A 78 16.52 25.57 1.18
CA ARG A 78 16.58 25.63 2.65
C ARG A 78 18.00 25.41 3.18
N LEU A 79 18.74 24.47 2.60
CA LEU A 79 20.15 24.21 2.95
C LEU A 79 21.04 25.41 2.61
N LYS A 80 20.88 26.04 1.43
CA LYS A 80 21.63 27.26 1.07
C LYS A 80 21.35 28.42 2.02
N ILE A 81 20.11 28.58 2.49
CA ILE A 81 19.76 29.59 3.49
C ILE A 81 20.48 29.30 4.81
N LEU A 82 20.52 28.04 5.24
CA LEU A 82 21.23 27.61 6.44
C LEU A 82 22.74 27.86 6.33
N ASP A 83 23.36 27.55 5.19
CA ASP A 83 24.79 27.79 4.96
C ASP A 83 25.15 29.29 4.96
N ASN A 84 24.26 30.14 4.44
CA ASN A 84 24.47 31.59 4.40
C ASN A 84 24.18 32.28 5.74
N SER A 85 23.30 31.69 6.57
CA SER A 85 23.12 32.12 7.94
C SER A 85 24.26 31.57 8.77
N ASN A 86 25.28 32.39 9.07
CA ASN A 86 26.34 32.14 10.05
C ASN A 86 25.82 31.87 11.51
N ASN A 87 24.55 31.52 11.67
CA ASN A 87 24.01 30.95 12.89
C ASN A 87 24.65 29.57 13.07
N TYR A 88 25.69 29.56 13.90
CA TYR A 88 26.30 28.39 14.51
C TYR A 88 25.32 27.22 14.57
N TYR A 89 25.62 26.15 13.84
CA TYR A 89 25.00 24.85 14.03
C TYR A 89 24.92 24.61 15.54
N ASN A 90 23.71 24.47 16.10
CA ASN A 90 23.48 24.31 17.56
C ASN A 90 24.04 22.98 18.12
N GLY A 91 25.02 22.35 17.45
CA GLY A 91 25.60 21.06 17.80
C GLY A 91 24.65 19.88 17.65
N ASN A 92 23.34 20.10 17.47
CA ASN A 92 22.32 19.07 17.39
C ASN A 92 22.15 18.58 15.95
N PHE A 93 22.38 17.29 15.75
CA PHE A 93 22.23 16.56 14.50
C PHE A 93 21.26 15.41 14.69
N PHE A 94 20.79 14.84 13.59
CA PHE A 94 19.98 13.64 13.64
C PHE A 94 20.31 12.68 12.50
N LYS A 95 20.12 11.38 12.75
CA LYS A 95 20.09 10.34 11.71
C LYS A 95 18.79 9.58 11.84
N THR A 96 18.16 9.27 10.70
CA THR A 96 16.87 8.58 10.65
C THR A 96 17.06 7.24 9.97
N GLY A 97 16.69 6.16 10.66
CA GLY A 97 16.55 4.82 10.07
C GLY A 97 15.11 4.62 9.60
N PHE A 98 14.95 4.32 8.32
CA PHE A 98 13.63 4.13 7.70
C PHE A 98 13.23 2.65 7.68
N ILE A 99 11.95 2.39 7.46
CA ILE A 99 11.40 1.02 7.35
C ILE A 99 12.18 0.08 6.43
N ASN A 100 12.76 0.58 5.35
CA ASN A 100 13.55 -0.22 4.39
C ASN A 100 14.85 -0.78 4.99
N GLU A 101 15.34 -0.18 6.07
CA GLU A 101 16.57 -0.57 6.77
C GLU A 101 16.26 -1.40 8.02
N MET A 102 14.99 -1.43 8.46
CA MET A 102 14.57 -2.17 9.63
C MET A 102 14.64 -3.68 9.38
N THR A 103 14.89 -4.43 10.45
CA THR A 103 14.90 -5.90 10.43
C THR A 103 14.36 -6.45 11.74
N THR A 104 13.97 -7.72 11.75
CA THR A 104 13.58 -8.46 12.95
C THR A 104 14.61 -9.51 13.35
N THR A 105 15.70 -9.62 12.60
CA THR A 105 16.78 -10.59 12.82
C THR A 105 18.01 -9.92 13.41
N TYR A 106 18.55 -10.49 14.48
CA TYR A 106 19.83 -10.07 15.03
C TYR A 106 20.97 -10.41 14.05
N PRO A 107 22.07 -9.62 14.02
CA PRO A 107 23.19 -9.89 13.12
C PRO A 107 23.96 -11.18 13.42
N SER A 108 23.94 -11.66 14.67
CA SER A 108 24.55 -12.92 15.09
C SER A 108 23.50 -14.02 15.16
N GLU A 109 23.75 -15.15 14.48
CA GLU A 109 22.86 -16.33 14.49
C GLU A 109 22.68 -16.92 15.90
N ASP A 110 23.73 -16.93 16.71
CA ASP A 110 23.67 -17.40 18.10
C ASP A 110 22.78 -16.49 18.95
N GLN A 111 22.84 -15.17 18.74
CA GLN A 111 21.96 -14.24 19.43
C GLN A 111 20.52 -14.41 18.95
N ASP A 112 20.32 -14.50 17.63
CA ASP A 112 19.00 -14.57 16.99
C ASP A 112 18.21 -15.82 17.36
N SER A 113 18.89 -16.97 17.44
CA SER A 113 18.29 -18.27 17.81
C SER A 113 17.83 -18.35 19.27
N ASN A 114 18.38 -17.51 20.14
CA ASN A 114 18.04 -17.46 21.57
C ASN A 114 16.91 -16.47 21.91
N VAL A 115 16.33 -15.79 20.92
CA VAL A 115 15.26 -14.82 21.13
C VAL A 115 13.91 -15.52 21.32
N SER A 116 13.29 -15.33 22.49
CA SER A 116 11.93 -15.82 22.78
C SER A 116 10.83 -14.79 22.49
N ASP A 117 11.19 -13.52 22.31
CA ASP A 117 10.26 -12.43 22.07
C ASP A 117 9.62 -12.56 20.68
N ALA A 118 8.36 -12.14 20.57
CA ALA A 118 7.67 -12.11 19.28
C ALA A 118 8.32 -11.06 18.36
N ARG A 119 8.54 -11.44 17.10
CA ARG A 119 9.12 -10.56 16.09
C ARG A 119 8.02 -9.73 15.45
N GLY A 120 8.29 -8.44 15.22
CA GLY A 120 7.41 -7.56 14.46
C GLY A 120 7.17 -8.05 13.04
N GLU A 121 6.18 -7.46 12.38
CA GLU A 121 5.92 -7.63 10.96
C GLU A 121 6.34 -6.34 10.24
N ILE A 122 7.24 -6.47 9.26
CA ILE A 122 7.72 -5.35 8.45
C ILE A 122 6.98 -5.38 7.11
N ASP A 123 6.05 -4.45 6.93
CA ASP A 123 5.31 -4.29 5.68
C ASP A 123 5.95 -3.18 4.85
N ILE A 124 6.87 -3.56 3.96
CA ILE A 124 7.56 -2.64 3.06
C ILE A 124 6.59 -2.01 2.05
N ASN A 125 5.55 -2.73 1.64
CA ASN A 125 4.58 -2.25 0.64
C ASN A 125 3.74 -1.11 1.21
N ASN A 126 3.29 -1.23 2.46
CA ASN A 126 2.55 -0.19 3.17
C ASN A 126 3.44 0.74 4.01
N ARG A 127 4.76 0.50 4.00
CA ARG A 127 5.83 1.34 4.58
C ARG A 127 5.75 1.53 6.10
N PHE A 128 5.39 0.48 6.83
CA PHE A 128 5.48 0.47 8.29
C PHE A 128 5.85 -0.89 8.84
N ALA A 129 6.34 -0.91 10.07
CA ALA A 129 6.47 -2.10 10.90
C ALA A 129 5.40 -2.07 11.99
N CYS A 130 4.81 -3.22 12.27
CA CYS A 130 3.80 -3.38 13.32
C CYS A 130 4.03 -4.64 14.14
N ILE A 131 3.16 -4.84 15.11
CA ILE A 131 3.05 -6.08 15.89
C ILE A 131 2.69 -7.24 14.94
N PRO A 132 3.19 -8.46 15.16
CA PRO A 132 2.85 -9.59 14.29
C PRO A 132 1.34 -9.86 14.29
N VAL A 133 0.80 -10.06 13.08
CA VAL A 133 -0.60 -10.39 12.87
C VAL A 133 -0.85 -11.86 13.22
N THR A 134 -1.79 -12.12 14.14
CA THR A 134 -2.19 -13.47 14.53
C THR A 134 -3.36 -14.00 13.68
N SER A 135 -4.25 -13.11 13.25
CA SER A 135 -5.34 -13.46 12.34
C SER A 135 -5.73 -12.29 11.47
N HIS A 136 -6.07 -12.59 10.22
CA HIS A 136 -6.57 -11.62 9.25
C HIS A 136 -7.82 -12.19 8.60
N ILE A 137 -8.97 -11.55 8.86
CA ILE A 137 -10.27 -12.02 8.39
C ILE A 137 -10.80 -11.03 7.35
N PRO A 138 -10.68 -11.32 6.04
CA PRO A 138 -11.21 -10.47 4.99
C PRO A 138 -12.75 -10.44 5.04
N LYS A 139 -13.33 -9.29 4.68
CA LYS A 139 -14.79 -9.06 4.63
C LYS A 139 -15.34 -8.93 3.22
N THR A 140 -14.46 -8.76 2.23
CA THR A 140 -14.80 -8.50 0.83
C THR A 140 -14.66 -9.73 -0.05
N HIS A 141 -13.91 -10.75 0.38
CA HIS A 141 -13.73 -12.00 -0.32
C HIS A 141 -13.53 -13.16 0.65
N VAL A 142 -13.69 -14.38 0.15
CA VAL A 142 -13.39 -15.62 0.89
C VAL A 142 -12.48 -16.52 0.06
N PHE A 143 -11.70 -17.35 0.76
CA PHE A 143 -10.95 -18.42 0.14
C PHE A 143 -11.79 -19.69 0.16
N ASP A 144 -12.00 -20.28 -1.01
CA ASP A 144 -12.61 -21.60 -1.14
C ASP A 144 -11.64 -22.69 -0.64
N LYS A 145 -12.11 -23.93 -0.50
CA LYS A 145 -11.34 -25.12 -0.08
C LYS A 145 -10.10 -25.36 -0.96
N ASP A 146 -10.15 -24.92 -2.21
CA ASP A 146 -9.03 -24.99 -3.17
C ASP A 146 -8.11 -23.76 -3.12
N ASN A 147 -8.23 -22.90 -2.10
CA ASN A 147 -7.55 -21.60 -1.96
C ASN A 147 -7.83 -20.61 -3.11
N LYS A 148 -8.91 -20.80 -3.87
CA LYS A 148 -9.35 -19.83 -4.86
C LYS A 148 -10.08 -18.68 -4.18
N VAL A 149 -9.78 -17.46 -4.57
CA VAL A 149 -10.51 -16.29 -4.06
C VAL A 149 -11.86 -16.20 -4.75
N VAL A 150 -12.92 -16.10 -3.95
CA VAL A 150 -14.29 -15.92 -4.41
C VAL A 150 -14.82 -14.62 -3.81
N VAL A 151 -15.20 -13.70 -4.69
CA VAL A 151 -15.93 -12.49 -4.31
C VAL A 151 -17.41 -12.85 -4.19
N PRO A 152 -18.11 -12.44 -3.13
CA PRO A 152 -19.49 -12.84 -2.89
C PRO A 152 -20.46 -12.10 -3.78
N ASP A 153 -21.45 -12.80 -4.33
CA ASP A 153 -22.55 -12.15 -5.09
C ASP A 153 -23.37 -11.16 -4.24
N SER A 154 -23.31 -11.29 -2.91
CA SER A 154 -23.97 -10.39 -1.96
C SER A 154 -23.18 -9.11 -1.67
N LEU A 155 -21.93 -8.98 -2.14
CA LEU A 155 -21.16 -7.75 -2.02
C LEU A 155 -21.73 -6.72 -2.99
N ASN A 156 -22.41 -5.71 -2.47
CA ASN A 156 -23.00 -4.66 -3.28
C ASN A 156 -22.04 -3.46 -3.32
N VAL A 157 -21.57 -3.11 -4.52
CA VAL A 157 -20.66 -1.99 -4.75
C VAL A 157 -21.29 -1.01 -5.72
N THR A 158 -21.41 0.24 -5.31
CA THR A 158 -21.88 1.32 -6.18
C THR A 158 -20.76 2.33 -6.39
N VAL A 159 -20.57 2.77 -7.63
CA VAL A 159 -19.54 3.76 -7.96
C VAL A 159 -20.18 4.97 -8.61
N THR A 160 -20.21 6.08 -7.87
CA THR A 160 -20.73 7.37 -8.34
C THR A 160 -19.59 8.35 -8.59
N ARG A 161 -19.90 9.52 -9.16
CA ARG A 161 -18.92 10.56 -9.49
C ARG A 161 -19.49 11.96 -9.26
N ASN A 162 -18.62 12.97 -9.31
CA ASN A 162 -18.97 14.36 -9.08
C ASN A 162 -19.62 15.08 -10.28
N SER A 163 -19.39 14.61 -11.51
CA SER A 163 -19.93 15.21 -12.73
C SER A 163 -20.62 14.17 -13.59
N ASP A 164 -21.76 14.49 -14.19
CA ASP A 164 -22.41 13.62 -15.17
C ASP A 164 -21.87 13.81 -16.61
N GLU A 165 -20.95 14.76 -16.80
CA GLU A 165 -20.32 15.05 -18.08
C GLU A 165 -19.16 14.08 -18.38
N GLY A 166 -18.85 13.84 -19.65
CA GLY A 166 -17.78 12.92 -20.07
C GLY A 166 -18.24 11.46 -20.21
N GLN A 167 -17.56 10.72 -21.08
CA GLN A 167 -17.84 9.31 -21.37
C GLN A 167 -17.12 8.40 -20.38
N VAL A 168 -17.86 7.51 -19.73
CA VAL A 168 -17.34 6.57 -18.73
C VAL A 168 -17.17 5.19 -19.34
N GLU A 169 -16.00 4.60 -19.12
CA GLU A 169 -15.71 3.21 -19.43
C GLU A 169 -15.10 2.54 -18.19
N ASP A 170 -15.79 1.56 -17.65
CA ASP A 170 -15.37 0.81 -16.46
C ASP A 170 -15.10 -0.65 -16.85
N ASN A 171 -14.05 -1.24 -16.28
CA ASN A 171 -13.94 -2.69 -16.21
C ASN A 171 -14.67 -3.21 -14.95
N ASP A 172 -14.56 -4.51 -14.69
CA ASP A 172 -15.22 -5.12 -13.53
C ASP A 172 -14.69 -4.57 -12.19
N ILE A 173 -15.58 -3.96 -11.41
CA ILE A 173 -15.33 -3.40 -10.07
C ILE A 173 -14.90 -4.45 -9.05
N TYR A 174 -15.36 -5.70 -9.20
CA TYR A 174 -15.01 -6.77 -8.27
C TYR A 174 -13.54 -7.17 -8.34
N ASN A 175 -12.82 -6.76 -9.39
CA ASN A 175 -11.37 -6.93 -9.49
C ASN A 175 -10.60 -6.20 -8.38
N ALA A 176 -11.16 -5.14 -7.77
CA ALA A 176 -10.54 -4.48 -6.63
C ALA A 176 -10.78 -5.21 -5.29
N PHE A 177 -11.69 -6.19 -5.23
CA PHE A 177 -12.11 -6.81 -3.96
C PHE A 177 -11.65 -8.26 -3.79
N ASN A 178 -10.97 -8.81 -4.81
CA ASN A 178 -10.61 -10.22 -4.91
C ASN A 178 -9.24 -10.59 -4.31
N GLY A 179 -8.57 -9.66 -3.60
CA GLY A 179 -7.28 -9.90 -2.95
C GLY A 179 -6.14 -10.30 -3.89
N ASN A 180 -6.28 -10.13 -5.21
CA ASN A 180 -5.26 -10.45 -6.19
C ASN A 180 -4.62 -9.18 -6.76
N ASN A 181 -3.34 -8.99 -6.45
CA ASN A 181 -2.56 -7.82 -6.89
C ASN A 181 -2.32 -7.74 -8.40
N HIS A 182 -2.70 -8.76 -9.18
CA HIS A 182 -2.61 -8.76 -10.64
C HIS A 182 -3.92 -8.35 -11.34
N SER A 183 -5.01 -8.22 -10.59
CA SER A 183 -6.27 -7.69 -11.08
C SER A 183 -6.51 -6.31 -10.50
N TYR A 184 -7.24 -5.48 -11.23
CA TYR A 184 -7.55 -4.13 -10.82
C TYR A 184 -8.90 -3.70 -11.38
N TRP A 185 -9.56 -2.84 -10.63
CA TRP A 185 -10.64 -2.02 -11.17
C TRP A 185 -10.07 -0.71 -11.72
N ARG A 186 -10.60 -0.29 -12.86
CA ARG A 186 -10.28 0.94 -13.56
C ARG A 186 -11.56 1.54 -14.13
N ARG A 187 -11.74 2.82 -13.87
CA ARG A 187 -12.68 3.74 -14.49
C ARG A 187 -11.92 4.74 -15.33
N MET A 188 -12.26 4.81 -16.61
CA MET A 188 -11.78 5.83 -17.53
C MET A 188 -12.90 6.84 -17.78
N VAL A 189 -12.61 8.12 -17.57
CA VAL A 189 -13.55 9.20 -17.85
C VAL A 189 -12.94 10.14 -18.89
N THR A 190 -13.58 10.19 -20.06
CA THR A 190 -13.08 10.91 -21.22
C THR A 190 -13.89 12.16 -21.49
N TYR A 191 -13.20 13.29 -21.61
CA TYR A 191 -13.77 14.61 -21.89
C TYR A 191 -13.18 15.19 -23.18
N ASP A 192 -13.99 16.00 -23.86
CA ASP A 192 -13.47 16.93 -24.86
C ASP A 192 -12.64 18.02 -24.17
N ALA A 193 -11.52 18.43 -24.76
CA ALA A 193 -10.52 19.29 -24.10
C ALA A 193 -11.07 20.62 -23.54
N LEU A 194 -12.14 21.17 -24.15
CA LEU A 194 -12.78 22.42 -23.75
C LEU A 194 -13.70 22.29 -22.53
N TYR A 195 -14.22 21.08 -22.26
CA TYR A 195 -15.23 20.83 -21.21
C TYR A 195 -14.68 20.00 -20.06
N ALA A 196 -13.42 19.59 -20.13
CA ALA A 196 -12.82 18.76 -19.11
C ALA A 196 -12.65 19.53 -17.78
N PRO A 197 -13.08 18.96 -16.65
CA PRO A 197 -12.82 19.55 -15.34
C PRO A 197 -11.32 19.53 -15.02
N ASP A 198 -10.91 20.28 -13.99
CA ASP A 198 -9.53 20.24 -13.48
C ASP A 198 -9.23 18.92 -12.75
N LYS A 199 -10.26 18.31 -12.15
CA LYS A 199 -10.16 17.06 -11.39
C LYS A 199 -11.40 16.20 -11.56
N GLU A 200 -11.21 14.89 -11.45
CA GLU A 200 -12.29 13.90 -11.43
C GLU A 200 -12.31 13.15 -10.11
N VAL A 201 -13.52 12.90 -9.59
CA VAL A 201 -13.74 12.23 -8.30
C VAL A 201 -14.63 11.00 -8.49
N ALA A 202 -14.18 9.85 -7.98
CA ALA A 202 -14.99 8.64 -7.86
C ALA A 202 -15.31 8.36 -6.39
N TYR A 203 -16.60 8.14 -6.10
CA TYR A 203 -17.07 7.67 -4.81
C TYR A 203 -17.45 6.20 -4.93
N ILE A 204 -16.76 5.35 -4.18
CA ILE A 204 -17.00 3.91 -4.14
C ILE A 204 -17.70 3.61 -2.82
N GLU A 205 -18.97 3.22 -2.87
CA GLU A 205 -19.71 2.77 -1.69
C GLU A 205 -19.80 1.24 -1.72
N VAL A 206 -19.37 0.62 -0.62
CA VAL A 206 -19.30 -0.83 -0.45
C VAL A 206 -20.21 -1.22 0.70
N GLU A 207 -21.18 -2.08 0.45
CA GLU A 207 -22.03 -2.68 1.47
C GLU A 207 -21.49 -4.06 1.85
N ILE A 208 -21.12 -4.22 3.12
CA ILE A 208 -20.44 -5.43 3.60
C ILE A 208 -21.45 -6.59 3.66
N PRO A 209 -21.16 -7.73 3.01
CA PRO A 209 -22.09 -8.83 2.87
C PRO A 209 -22.34 -9.55 4.20
N THR A 210 -23.53 -9.39 4.79
CA THR A 210 -23.89 -9.96 6.11
C THR A 210 -23.85 -11.48 6.19
N ASN A 211 -24.01 -12.16 5.05
CA ASN A 211 -24.03 -13.62 4.94
C ASN A 211 -22.66 -14.29 5.08
N LEU A 212 -21.57 -13.55 4.94
CA LEU A 212 -20.20 -14.09 5.07
C LEU A 212 -19.51 -13.71 6.35
N VAL A 213 -20.03 -12.69 7.02
CA VAL A 213 -19.46 -12.18 8.26
C VAL A 213 -20.21 -12.73 9.45
N ASN A 214 -19.55 -13.61 10.20
CA ASN A 214 -19.92 -13.91 11.58
C ASN A 214 -19.88 -12.64 12.48
N ASN A 215 -19.18 -11.59 12.01
CA ASN A 215 -18.99 -10.35 12.74
C ASN A 215 -18.74 -9.18 11.77
N LEU A 216 -19.55 -8.12 11.87
CA LEU A 216 -19.42 -6.85 11.12
C LEU A 216 -18.29 -5.94 11.61
N ASN A 217 -17.57 -6.35 12.65
CA ASN A 217 -16.43 -5.60 13.13
C ASN A 217 -15.30 -5.59 12.09
N ILE A 218 -14.75 -4.40 11.85
CA ILE A 218 -13.56 -4.14 11.06
C ILE A 218 -12.62 -3.26 11.88
N ASN A 219 -11.32 -3.34 11.60
CA ASN A 219 -10.30 -2.47 12.17
C ASN A 219 -9.13 -2.24 11.20
N THR A 220 -9.28 -2.72 9.96
CA THR A 220 -8.25 -2.62 8.94
C THR A 220 -8.90 -2.34 7.59
N ILE A 221 -8.41 -1.30 6.93
CA ILE A 221 -8.71 -1.00 5.52
C ILE A 221 -7.37 -0.88 4.80
N GLN A 222 -7.24 -1.52 3.65
CA GLN A 222 -6.08 -1.38 2.77
C GLN A 222 -6.56 -0.98 1.38
N ILE A 223 -5.88 -0.01 0.78
CA ILE A 223 -6.18 0.49 -0.56
C ILE A 223 -4.89 0.56 -1.35
N HIS A 224 -4.86 -0.14 -2.47
CA HIS A 224 -3.80 -0.07 -3.46
C HIS A 224 -4.35 0.70 -4.68
N PRO A 225 -4.08 2.01 -4.79
CA PRO A 225 -4.59 2.81 -5.89
C PRO A 225 -3.97 2.36 -7.21
N HIS A 226 -4.72 2.49 -8.30
CA HIS A 226 -4.27 2.16 -9.65
C HIS A 226 -4.72 3.23 -10.66
N PRO A 227 -3.78 3.96 -11.30
CA PRO A 227 -2.33 3.86 -11.17
C PRO A 227 -1.81 4.30 -9.80
N GLU A 228 -0.77 3.62 -9.29
CA GLU A 228 -0.13 3.98 -8.02
C GLU A 228 0.47 5.39 -8.13
N ARG A 229 0.27 6.23 -7.09
CA ARG A 229 0.71 7.64 -7.08
C ARG A 229 0.13 8.51 -8.19
N GLY A 230 -0.81 8.02 -9.00
CA GLY A 230 -1.55 8.84 -9.96
C GLY A 230 -2.86 9.41 -9.40
N ILE A 231 -3.30 8.87 -8.25
CA ILE A 231 -4.59 9.16 -7.63
C ILE A 231 -4.36 9.51 -6.16
N GLU A 232 -5.18 10.41 -5.65
CA GLU A 232 -5.32 10.73 -4.24
C GLU A 232 -6.47 9.90 -3.63
N ILE A 233 -6.19 9.20 -2.53
CA ILE A 233 -7.23 8.67 -1.64
C ILE A 233 -7.62 9.83 -0.74
N SER A 234 -8.69 10.54 -1.11
CA SER A 234 -9.08 11.79 -0.44
C SER A 234 -9.81 11.56 0.87
N ASN A 235 -10.57 10.47 0.97
CA ASN A 235 -11.32 10.13 2.18
C ASN A 235 -11.63 8.63 2.25
N VAL A 236 -11.72 8.11 3.46
CA VAL A 236 -12.26 6.78 3.77
C VAL A 236 -13.21 6.93 4.95
N GLU A 237 -14.48 6.64 4.70
CA GLU A 237 -15.57 6.78 5.66
C GLU A 237 -16.21 5.44 5.95
N VAL A 238 -16.63 5.24 7.20
CA VAL A 238 -17.42 4.10 7.63
C VAL A 238 -18.81 4.58 8.04
N HIS A 239 -19.83 3.80 7.70
CA HIS A 239 -21.20 4.07 8.09
C HIS A 239 -21.54 3.28 9.35
N TYR A 240 -21.84 4.02 10.42
CA TYR A 240 -22.27 3.47 11.71
C TYR A 240 -23.37 4.36 12.30
N ASN A 241 -24.44 3.75 12.84
CA ASN A 241 -25.58 4.43 13.46
C ASN A 241 -26.18 5.59 12.61
N ASP A 242 -26.41 5.35 11.32
CA ASP A 242 -26.98 6.32 10.37
C ASP A 242 -26.13 7.58 10.12
N SER A 243 -24.84 7.53 10.45
CA SER A 243 -23.88 8.59 10.13
C SER A 243 -22.63 8.05 9.43
N TRP A 244 -22.12 8.86 8.50
CA TRP A 244 -20.80 8.67 7.91
C TRP A 244 -19.75 9.33 8.80
N GLU A 245 -18.75 8.54 9.19
CA GLU A 245 -17.59 9.03 9.95
C GLU A 245 -16.31 8.65 9.21
N GLN A 246 -15.38 9.60 9.09
CA GLN A 246 -14.03 9.30 8.62
C GLN A 246 -13.33 8.33 9.58
N ILE A 247 -12.57 7.37 9.05
CA ILE A 247 -11.81 6.46 9.90
C ILE A 247 -10.78 7.22 10.75
N GLU A 248 -10.60 6.75 11.98
CA GLU A 248 -9.59 7.30 12.89
C GLU A 248 -8.20 7.01 12.33
N GLY A 249 -7.30 8.00 12.40
CA GLY A 249 -5.97 7.88 11.80
C GLY A 249 -5.91 7.90 10.27
N PHE A 250 -6.98 8.31 9.57
CA PHE A 250 -6.97 8.42 8.10
C PHE A 250 -5.76 9.22 7.58
N LYS A 251 -5.53 10.41 8.15
CA LYS A 251 -4.34 11.22 7.85
C LYS A 251 -3.12 10.64 8.54
N GLN A 252 -2.36 9.86 7.79
CA GLN A 252 -1.12 9.27 8.25
C GLN A 252 0.02 10.29 8.27
N ASN A 253 0.79 10.32 9.36
CA ASN A 253 1.93 11.23 9.54
C ASN A 253 3.21 10.60 8.98
N GLU A 254 3.32 10.50 7.66
CA GLU A 254 4.55 10.02 7.03
C GLU A 254 5.53 11.17 6.76
N ILE A 255 6.83 10.89 6.89
CA ILE A 255 7.91 11.89 6.72
C ILE A 255 8.00 12.39 5.26
N ALA A 256 7.43 11.67 4.27
CA ALA A 256 7.72 11.89 2.86
C ALA A 256 6.52 12.00 1.90
N THR A 257 5.27 11.78 2.31
CA THR A 257 4.15 11.79 1.35
C THR A 257 3.55 13.18 1.11
N SER A 258 3.22 13.43 -0.15
CA SER A 258 2.25 14.46 -0.50
C SER A 258 0.86 13.81 -0.45
N PRO A 259 -0.15 14.43 0.17
CA PRO A 259 -1.50 13.88 0.19
C PRO A 259 -2.05 13.70 -1.23
N LYS A 260 -1.58 14.48 -2.21
CA LYS A 260 -2.11 14.51 -3.58
C LYS A 260 -1.75 13.30 -4.44
N LEU A 261 -0.77 12.50 -4.05
CA LEU A 261 -0.33 11.31 -4.80
C LEU A 261 -0.22 10.14 -3.82
N SER A 262 -1.30 9.38 -3.68
CA SER A 262 -1.39 8.31 -2.70
C SER A 262 -0.66 7.05 -3.17
N PRO A 263 0.24 6.51 -2.33
CA PRO A 263 0.79 5.17 -2.54
C PRO A 263 -0.16 4.10 -2.01
N LYS A 264 0.29 2.84 -2.04
CA LYS A 264 -0.35 1.76 -1.29
C LYS A 264 -0.40 2.13 0.19
N THR A 265 -1.61 2.07 0.75
CA THR A 265 -1.87 2.52 2.10
C THR A 265 -2.72 1.52 2.85
N LYS A 266 -2.38 1.27 4.11
CA LYS A 266 -3.12 0.42 5.03
C LYS A 266 -3.29 1.13 6.36
N TRP A 267 -4.51 1.14 6.87
CA TRP A 267 -4.88 1.79 8.12
C TRP A 267 -5.28 0.76 9.16
N TYR A 268 -4.69 0.86 10.35
CA TYR A 268 -5.20 0.23 11.57
C TYR A 268 -5.88 1.26 12.44
N PHE A 269 -7.13 1.00 12.81
CA PHE A 269 -7.99 1.90 13.57
C PHE A 269 -8.81 1.10 14.60
N PRO A 270 -9.46 1.73 15.60
CA PRO A 270 -10.19 0.99 16.62
C PRO A 270 -11.28 0.13 16.01
N LYS A 271 -11.54 -1.02 16.64
CA LYS A 271 -12.54 -1.97 16.15
C LYS A 271 -13.93 -1.33 16.15
N LYS A 272 -14.55 -1.23 14.97
CA LYS A 272 -15.89 -0.66 14.78
C LYS A 272 -16.78 -1.63 14.01
N LEU A 273 -18.07 -1.67 14.38
CA LEU A 273 -19.11 -2.35 13.61
C LEU A 273 -19.44 -1.49 12.38
N VAL A 274 -19.33 -2.06 11.19
CA VAL A 274 -19.52 -1.30 9.94
C VAL A 274 -20.43 -2.07 9.00
N GLN A 275 -21.40 -1.36 8.43
CA GLN A 275 -22.30 -1.90 7.39
C GLN A 275 -21.89 -1.44 6.00
N LYS A 276 -21.48 -0.18 5.88
CA LYS A 276 -21.06 0.42 4.60
C LYS A 276 -19.75 1.18 4.75
N ILE A 277 -18.96 1.19 3.69
CA ILE A 277 -17.72 1.97 3.59
C ILE A 277 -17.84 2.85 2.35
N ARG A 278 -17.38 4.09 2.45
CA ARG A 278 -17.23 4.99 1.31
C ARG A 278 -15.78 5.35 1.14
N ILE A 279 -15.27 5.19 -0.08
CA ILE A 279 -13.91 5.58 -0.47
C ILE A 279 -14.03 6.66 -1.52
N THR A 280 -13.29 7.75 -1.33
CA THR A 280 -13.21 8.84 -2.30
C THR A 280 -11.85 8.84 -2.96
N LEU A 281 -11.82 8.58 -4.25
CA LEU A 281 -10.62 8.66 -5.09
C LEU A 281 -10.69 9.93 -5.94
N THR A 282 -9.61 10.70 -5.98
CA THR A 282 -9.51 11.94 -6.75
C THR A 282 -8.29 11.91 -7.65
N GLN A 283 -8.44 12.27 -8.92
CA GLN A 283 -7.32 12.53 -9.81
C GLN A 283 -7.28 14.01 -10.15
N ASN A 284 -6.15 14.65 -9.82
CA ASN A 284 -5.98 16.10 -9.93
C ASN A 284 -5.44 16.55 -11.30
N THR A 285 -4.93 15.63 -12.13
CA THR A 285 -4.35 15.95 -13.44
C THR A 285 -4.86 14.96 -14.50
N PRO A 286 -5.55 15.44 -15.56
CA PRO A 286 -5.95 14.57 -16.66
C PRO A 286 -4.76 14.17 -17.53
N LEU A 287 -4.87 13.00 -18.14
CA LEU A 287 -4.00 12.56 -19.23
C LEU A 287 -4.49 13.20 -20.54
N GLN A 288 -3.57 13.68 -21.37
CA GLN A 288 -3.91 14.13 -22.72
C GLN A 288 -3.73 12.96 -23.70
N ILE A 289 -4.82 12.48 -24.30
CA ILE A 289 -4.81 11.41 -25.30
C ILE A 289 -5.45 11.96 -26.59
N GLY A 290 -4.60 12.32 -27.56
CA GLY A 290 -5.03 13.05 -28.75
C GLY A 290 -5.61 14.42 -28.37
N ASP A 291 -6.81 14.73 -28.84
CA ASP A 291 -7.53 15.97 -28.52
C ASP A 291 -8.44 15.86 -27.29
N LYS A 292 -8.36 14.75 -26.55
CA LYS A 292 -9.20 14.48 -25.38
C LYS A 292 -8.40 14.50 -24.08
N LYS A 293 -9.09 14.87 -23.01
CA LYS A 293 -8.60 14.77 -21.64
C LYS A 293 -9.22 13.55 -20.99
N VAL A 294 -8.39 12.70 -20.40
CA VAL A 294 -8.78 11.39 -19.88
C VAL A 294 -8.34 11.28 -18.43
N PHE A 295 -9.30 10.99 -17.55
CA PHE A 295 -9.03 10.62 -16.18
C PHE A 295 -9.07 9.10 -16.04
N VAL A 296 -8.12 8.55 -15.30
CA VAL A 296 -7.99 7.12 -15.00
C VAL A 296 -7.97 6.97 -13.48
N LEU A 297 -9.08 6.47 -12.94
CA LEU A 297 -9.30 6.23 -11.52
C LEU A 297 -9.43 4.73 -11.29
N GLY A 298 -8.87 4.20 -10.22
CA GLY A 298 -8.89 2.76 -10.02
C GLY A 298 -8.22 2.31 -8.73
N ALA A 299 -8.35 1.02 -8.48
CA ALA A 299 -7.69 0.34 -7.37
C ALA A 299 -7.36 -1.10 -7.77
N GLN A 300 -6.13 -1.53 -7.48
CA GLN A 300 -5.74 -2.94 -7.49
C GLN A 300 -6.39 -3.69 -6.33
N GLU A 301 -6.50 -3.03 -5.18
CA GLU A 301 -7.06 -3.64 -3.99
C GLU A 301 -7.81 -2.63 -3.14
N ILE A 302 -8.98 -3.04 -2.66
CA ILE A 302 -9.77 -2.43 -1.59
C ILE A 302 -10.09 -3.57 -0.61
N GLY A 303 -9.16 -3.79 0.31
CA GLY A 303 -9.27 -4.83 1.32
C GLY A 303 -9.89 -4.27 2.60
N VAL A 304 -10.97 -4.91 3.05
CA VAL A 304 -11.64 -4.59 4.32
C VAL A 304 -11.53 -5.82 5.20
N SER A 305 -11.00 -5.66 6.41
CA SER A 305 -10.69 -6.82 7.26
C SER A 305 -10.82 -6.53 8.75
N LEU A 306 -10.92 -7.63 9.51
CA LEU A 306 -10.68 -7.66 10.94
C LEU A 306 -9.33 -8.35 11.18
N THR A 307 -8.35 -7.58 11.61
CA THR A 307 -7.00 -8.03 11.93
C THR A 307 -6.84 -8.15 13.45
N SER A 308 -6.28 -9.25 13.93
CA SER A 308 -5.87 -9.40 15.33
C SER A 308 -4.35 -9.51 15.41
N PHE A 309 -3.78 -9.01 16.50
CA PHE A 309 -2.35 -8.92 16.71
C PHE A 309 -1.92 -9.79 17.89
N GLU A 310 -0.62 -10.09 17.99
CA GLU A 310 -0.04 -10.77 19.14
C GLU A 310 -0.18 -9.91 20.40
N SER A 311 -0.68 -10.49 21.48
CA SER A 311 -1.01 -9.73 22.69
C SER A 311 0.22 -9.28 23.47
N LYS A 312 1.34 -10.00 23.33
CA LYS A 312 2.62 -9.66 23.94
C LYS A 312 3.39 -8.58 23.19
N GLY A 313 2.87 -8.09 22.06
CA GLY A 313 3.57 -7.14 21.21
C GLY A 313 4.57 -7.81 20.26
N GLY A 314 5.48 -7.02 19.71
CA GLY A 314 6.58 -7.53 18.90
C GLY A 314 7.69 -6.51 18.71
N PHE A 315 8.92 -6.98 18.47
CA PHE A 315 10.08 -6.09 18.34
C PHE A 315 10.57 -5.91 16.91
N VAL A 316 11.18 -4.76 16.65
CA VAL A 316 11.85 -4.40 15.40
C VAL A 316 13.21 -3.78 15.74
N LEU A 317 14.22 -4.07 14.93
CA LEU A 317 15.57 -3.55 15.04
C LEU A 317 15.82 -2.52 13.92
N THR A 318 16.18 -1.30 14.29
CA THR A 318 16.52 -0.24 13.34
C THR A 318 18.02 0.06 13.41
N PRO A 319 18.82 -0.30 12.38
CA PRO A 319 20.23 0.05 12.34
C PRO A 319 20.42 1.54 12.04
N ILE A 320 21.41 2.16 12.68
CA ILE A 320 21.82 3.55 12.45
C ILE A 320 23.33 3.59 12.26
N ASP A 321 23.77 4.05 11.09
CA ASP A 321 25.18 4.19 10.75
C ASP A 321 25.75 5.52 11.28
N MET A 322 26.67 5.41 12.24
CA MET A 322 27.38 6.51 12.89
C MET A 322 28.86 6.59 12.47
N SER A 323 29.29 5.81 11.48
CA SER A 323 30.70 5.64 11.09
C SER A 323 31.42 6.96 10.73
N GLU A 324 30.70 7.94 10.18
CA GLU A 324 31.22 9.24 9.76
C GLU A 324 31.14 10.34 10.83
N VAL A 325 30.56 10.05 11.99
CA VAL A 325 30.24 11.08 12.99
C VAL A 325 31.43 11.41 13.90
N GLY A 326 32.28 10.43 14.21
CA GLY A 326 33.36 10.57 15.17
C GLY A 326 32.87 10.35 16.60
N MET A 327 33.23 11.24 17.54
CA MET A 327 32.73 11.21 18.92
C MET A 327 31.41 11.98 19.01
N TYR A 328 30.39 11.39 19.64
CA TYR A 328 29.08 12.01 19.77
C TYR A 328 28.41 11.67 21.10
N SER A 329 27.41 12.48 21.47
CA SER A 329 26.53 12.18 22.59
C SER A 329 25.09 12.03 22.11
N ILE A 330 24.45 10.90 22.44
CA ILE A 330 23.04 10.66 22.14
C ILE A 330 22.21 11.59 23.04
N GLN A 331 21.28 12.32 22.44
CA GLN A 331 20.39 13.24 23.15
C GLN A 331 19.00 12.64 23.34
N ASP A 332 18.44 12.06 22.27
CA ASP A 332 17.07 11.58 22.25
C ASP A 332 16.85 10.58 21.11
N VAL A 333 15.81 9.76 21.25
CA VAL A 333 15.32 8.83 20.22
C VAL A 333 13.85 9.12 19.96
N GLU A 334 13.54 9.48 18.72
CA GLU A 334 12.20 9.83 18.27
C GLU A 334 11.63 8.75 17.34
N HIS A 335 10.46 8.20 17.69
CA HIS A 335 9.74 7.21 16.87
C HIS A 335 8.63 7.88 16.05
N PHE A 336 8.58 7.57 14.76
CA PHE A 336 7.54 8.05 13.85
C PHE A 336 6.45 7.00 13.67
N ILE A 337 5.35 7.16 14.40
CA ILE A 337 4.16 6.31 14.28
C ILE A 337 3.17 6.96 13.31
N ILE A 338 2.89 6.30 12.18
CA ILE A 338 2.07 6.91 11.11
C ILE A 338 0.59 7.00 11.45
N ASN A 339 0.08 6.11 12.29
CA ASN A 339 -1.32 6.07 12.72
C ASN A 339 -1.52 6.64 14.14
N ASP A 340 -0.67 7.58 14.57
CA ASP A 340 -0.74 8.21 15.88
C ASP A 340 -2.13 8.75 16.25
N LYS A 341 -2.86 9.30 15.27
CA LYS A 341 -4.23 9.82 15.44
C LYS A 341 -5.29 8.74 15.66
N ALA A 342 -4.98 7.47 15.41
CA ALA A 342 -5.82 6.32 15.75
C ALA A 342 -5.51 5.76 17.14
N LEU A 343 -4.42 6.18 17.78
CA LEU A 343 -4.07 5.80 19.14
C LEU A 343 -4.79 6.70 20.15
N THR A 344 -5.02 6.16 21.34
CA THR A 344 -5.58 6.87 22.49
C THR A 344 -4.61 7.91 23.01
N TYR A 345 -3.32 7.57 23.04
CA TYR A 345 -2.22 8.44 23.43
C TYR A 345 -1.81 9.28 22.22
N ARG A 346 -2.01 10.60 22.29
CA ARG A 346 -1.76 11.50 21.16
C ARG A 346 -0.39 12.15 21.26
N SER A 347 0.44 11.96 20.23
CA SER A 347 1.57 12.81 19.76
C SER A 347 2.62 13.33 20.77
N ASP A 348 2.55 13.00 22.05
CA ASP A 348 3.63 13.18 23.01
C ASP A 348 4.36 11.84 23.16
N LEU A 349 5.61 11.77 22.69
CA LEU A 349 6.47 10.58 22.76
C LEU A 349 6.53 10.01 24.18
N LYS A 350 6.50 10.88 25.20
CA LYS A 350 6.51 10.49 26.61
C LYS A 350 5.25 9.75 27.06
N GLN A 351 4.15 9.89 26.33
CA GLN A 351 2.91 9.16 26.58
C GLN A 351 2.86 7.85 25.79
N LEU A 352 3.61 7.75 24.69
CA LEU A 352 3.70 6.52 23.89
C LEU A 352 4.63 5.51 24.56
N GLU A 353 5.74 6.00 25.11
CA GLU A 353 6.72 5.19 25.83
C GLU A 353 6.14 4.59 27.12
N GLY A 354 6.27 3.27 27.29
CA GLY A 354 5.70 2.51 28.41
C GLY A 354 4.22 2.13 28.25
N ASN A 355 3.55 2.60 27.20
CA ASN A 355 2.15 2.22 26.90
C ASN A 355 2.04 1.44 25.58
N VAL A 356 2.54 2.02 24.48
CA VAL A 356 2.44 1.43 23.13
C VAL A 356 3.80 1.12 22.52
N LEU A 357 4.89 1.66 23.08
CA LEU A 357 6.24 1.31 22.67
C LEU A 357 7.20 1.34 23.86
N GLU A 358 8.27 0.56 23.76
CA GLU A 358 9.47 0.66 24.57
C GLU A 358 10.68 0.53 23.64
N PHE A 359 11.81 1.16 23.98
CA PHE A 359 13.00 1.03 23.14
C PHE A 359 14.28 0.85 23.95
N GLU A 360 15.26 0.22 23.32
CA GLU A 360 16.61 0.06 23.83
C GLU A 360 17.61 0.45 22.75
N VAL A 361 18.62 1.23 23.12
CA VAL A 361 19.76 1.53 22.25
C VAL A 361 20.80 0.43 22.44
N LEU A 362 21.21 -0.21 21.34
CA LEU A 362 22.19 -1.29 21.33
C LEU A 362 23.42 -0.85 20.52
N LYS A 363 24.61 -1.24 20.97
CA LYS A 363 25.86 -1.12 20.21
C LYS A 363 26.20 -2.46 19.56
N GLU A 364 26.72 -2.42 18.33
CA GLU A 364 27.20 -3.62 17.64
C GLU A 364 28.69 -3.84 17.96
N GLN A 365 29.02 -4.97 18.58
CA GLN A 365 30.39 -5.41 18.85
C GLN A 365 30.57 -6.84 18.39
N ASN A 366 31.47 -7.10 17.44
CA ASN A 366 31.72 -8.43 16.86
C ASN A 366 30.42 -9.12 16.36
N ASN A 367 29.55 -8.37 15.66
CA ASN A 367 28.22 -8.80 15.19
C ASN A 367 27.22 -9.18 16.29
N VAL A 368 27.53 -8.92 17.56
CA VAL A 368 26.59 -9.11 18.67
C VAL A 368 26.05 -7.75 19.11
N LEU A 369 24.75 -7.66 19.32
CA LEU A 369 24.11 -6.44 19.83
C LEU A 369 24.10 -6.45 21.36
N ILE A 370 24.67 -5.41 21.96
CA ILE A 370 24.78 -5.26 23.41
C ILE A 370 24.05 -3.97 23.82
N PRO A 371 23.16 -4.00 24.83
CA PRO A 371 22.51 -2.81 25.33
C PRO A 371 23.51 -1.74 25.78
N LEU A 372 23.21 -0.49 25.41
CA LEU A 372 23.93 0.71 25.79
C LEU A 372 23.16 1.36 26.94
N SER A 373 23.78 1.50 28.12
CA SER A 373 23.15 2.21 29.23
C SER A 373 23.13 3.72 28.97
N GLU A 374 22.22 4.45 29.61
CA GLU A 374 22.11 5.91 29.49
C GLU A 374 23.41 6.64 29.87
N GLU A 375 24.20 6.09 30.80
CA GLU A 375 25.51 6.64 31.17
C GLU A 375 26.51 6.60 29.99
N GLU A 376 26.39 5.58 29.13
CA GLU A 376 27.22 5.39 27.92
C GLU A 376 26.69 6.19 26.70
N TRP A 377 25.64 6.99 26.86
CA TRP A 377 25.15 7.88 25.80
C TRP A 377 26.11 9.04 25.53
N SER A 378 26.91 9.42 26.52
CA SER A 378 27.91 10.48 26.41
C SER A 378 29.24 9.98 25.83
N ASN A 379 29.88 10.80 24.98
CA ASN A 379 31.20 10.50 24.38
C ASN A 379 31.30 9.13 23.69
N ASN A 380 30.24 8.73 23.02
CA ASN A 380 30.15 7.48 22.29
C ASN A 380 30.99 7.53 21.01
N ILE A 381 31.62 6.39 20.66
CA ILE A 381 32.47 6.22 19.47
C ILE A 381 32.06 5.03 18.61
N ASN A 382 30.93 4.39 18.92
CA ASN A 382 30.47 3.21 18.19
C ASN A 382 30.07 3.62 16.76
N LYS A 383 30.52 2.85 15.78
CA LYS A 383 30.24 3.14 14.37
C LYS A 383 28.84 2.75 13.94
N LYS A 384 28.23 1.79 14.64
CA LYS A 384 26.91 1.28 14.30
C LYS A 384 26.11 1.07 15.57
N LEU A 385 24.98 1.77 15.62
CA LEU A 385 23.99 1.64 16.67
C LEU A 385 22.77 0.93 16.11
N TRP A 386 22.02 0.32 17.01
CA TRP A 386 20.75 -0.32 16.69
C TRP A 386 19.74 0.14 17.71
N ILE A 387 18.51 0.42 17.27
CA ILE A 387 17.42 0.73 18.18
C ILE A 387 16.46 -0.45 18.13
N LYS A 388 16.40 -1.22 19.23
CA LYS A 388 15.37 -2.24 19.41
C LYS A 388 14.12 -1.51 19.89
N THR A 389 13.06 -1.57 19.10
CA THR A 389 11.75 -1.01 19.46
C THR A 389 10.78 -2.15 19.68
N ASN A 390 10.28 -2.30 20.89
CA ASN A 390 9.17 -3.17 21.23
C ASN A 390 7.86 -2.40 21.05
N LEU A 391 6.94 -2.95 20.26
CA LEU A 391 5.63 -2.36 19.98
C LEU A 391 4.55 -3.14 20.73
N PHE A 392 3.62 -2.44 21.36
CA PHE A 392 2.50 -3.00 22.11
C PHE A 392 1.17 -2.45 21.58
N ILE A 393 0.12 -3.28 21.68
CA ILE A 393 -1.22 -2.87 21.30
C ILE A 393 -1.66 -1.75 22.25
N ASP A 394 -2.32 -0.72 21.74
CA ASP A 394 -2.94 0.30 22.58
C ASP A 394 -3.90 -0.35 23.58
N PRO A 395 -3.63 -0.26 24.90
CA PRO A 395 -4.40 -0.93 25.92
C PRO A 395 -5.85 -0.44 26.03
N ASN A 396 -6.16 0.76 25.54
CA ASN A 396 -7.49 1.37 25.68
C ASN A 396 -8.40 1.09 24.46
N ASN A 397 -7.84 1.10 23.24
CA ASN A 397 -8.64 0.99 22.02
C ASN A 397 -8.27 -0.20 21.10
N GLY A 398 -7.22 -0.95 21.45
CA GLY A 398 -6.83 -2.17 20.73
C GLY A 398 -6.12 -1.95 19.39
N VAL A 399 -5.68 -0.72 19.10
CA VAL A 399 -4.99 -0.39 17.84
C VAL A 399 -3.51 -0.76 17.93
N ALA A 400 -2.98 -1.38 16.88
CA ALA A 400 -1.55 -1.61 16.76
C ALA A 400 -0.84 -0.36 16.22
N PRO A 401 0.26 0.10 16.84
CA PRO A 401 1.07 1.19 16.31
C PRO A 401 1.79 0.76 15.02
N CYS A 402 1.83 1.65 14.04
CA CYS A 402 2.54 1.49 12.78
C CYS A 402 3.82 2.35 12.78
N LEU A 403 4.97 1.73 13.05
CA LEU A 403 6.27 2.39 13.07
C LEU A 403 6.81 2.58 11.64
N HIS A 404 7.08 3.82 11.24
CA HIS A 404 7.60 4.14 9.90
C HIS A 404 9.10 4.44 9.88
N ALA A 405 9.58 5.13 10.91
CA ALA A 405 10.98 5.52 11.03
C ALA A 405 11.36 5.72 12.49
N VAL A 406 12.66 5.62 12.77
CA VAL A 406 13.25 5.98 14.07
C VAL A 406 14.36 6.99 13.83
N ARG A 407 14.36 8.08 14.58
CA ARG A 407 15.35 9.15 14.48
C ARG A 407 16.16 9.24 15.76
N LEU A 408 17.47 9.17 15.62
CA LEU A 408 18.43 9.38 16.70
C LEU A 408 18.92 10.82 16.64
N HIS A 409 18.65 11.59 17.69
CA HIS A 409 19.19 12.92 17.89
C HIS A 409 20.50 12.83 18.66
N TYR A 410 21.53 13.53 18.19
CA TYR A 410 22.86 13.48 18.78
C TYR A 410 23.58 14.82 18.67
N THR A 411 24.57 15.02 19.54
CA THR A 411 25.52 16.13 19.45
C THR A 411 26.90 15.63 19.10
N LYS A 412 27.64 16.38 18.28
CA LYS A 412 29.07 16.11 18.06
C LYS A 412 29.87 16.71 19.22
N VAL A 413 30.82 15.93 19.75
CA VAL A 413 31.70 16.34 20.86
C VAL A 413 33.02 16.84 20.31
#